data_AF-A0A194W1B0-F1
#
_entry.id   AF-A0A194W1B0-F1
#
_cell.length_a   1.000
_cell.length_b   1.000
_cell.length_c   1.000
_cell.angle_alpha   90.00
_cell.angle_beta   90.00
_cell.angle_gamma   90.00
#
_symmetry.space_group_name_H-M   'P 1'
#
loop_
_entity.id
_entity.type
_entity.pdbx_description
1 polymer ?
#
loop_
_entity_poly.entity_id
_entity_poly.type
_entity_poly.pdbx_seq_one_letter_code
_entity_poly.pdbx_strand_id
1 'polypeptide(L)'
;MADDRVAAAVKDTPLAYLTPENQAAQKSLTLLGNRNANLPNLVQNNHQLPRSSHTAKAKYRFSLSFGHPGKGRNGTWLLGKGDAKRSVDLQLCPPKSSHLIGPVLCTISIHPQSGAFVLQNKSQLHSIKYLEADIVLGYQESHILFMTRNHLYFGPLSYVFEFNTENEADFSLARMKYIRKYIVDDTTNIDAIYPQLPCHLLDVLPKPTQVRIGDIIVHQTIARGAFGLVRIGVHKRTGHIVACKIIRCWQQNVTSVKNEVDLSSLLPASTDRKDTGPTGKEDGCKTVLERLESLREQGYIPDKLGALLSHMLSWNPIHRPTAAQALDHEAWHGVAAGAGTGAGAMAPEPTSQQDSDVSSEGGAAAAAGGGSGSGTGGREKRMRRSDGPSPDLAPGGSGLGSAARSGAGGSGAKRVRRSDGPSPDTLPGCSGEEE
;
A
#
# COMPACT_ATOMS: atom_id res chain seq x y z
N MET A 1 -41.72 -18.35 33.22
CA MET A 1 -41.27 -18.75 31.87
C MET A 1 -39.87 -18.19 31.70
N ALA A 2 -38.85 -19.05 31.75
CA ALA A 2 -37.45 -18.65 31.57
C ALA A 2 -37.18 -18.54 30.08
N ASP A 3 -36.73 -17.36 29.64
CA ASP A 3 -36.39 -17.06 28.25
C ASP A 3 -35.00 -17.65 27.97
N ASP A 4 -34.94 -18.95 27.66
CA ASP A 4 -33.74 -19.69 27.24
C ASP A 4 -33.29 -19.24 25.84
N ARG A 5 -32.88 -17.98 25.72
CA ARG A 5 -32.13 -17.50 24.57
C ARG A 5 -30.68 -17.96 24.74
N VAL A 6 -30.42 -19.19 24.29
CA VAL A 6 -29.06 -19.67 24.03
C VAL A 6 -28.47 -18.76 22.95
N ALA A 7 -27.81 -17.68 23.39
CA ALA A 7 -26.99 -16.86 22.51
C ALA A 7 -25.86 -17.75 22.02
N ALA A 8 -26.00 -18.29 20.81
CA ALA A 8 -24.93 -19.01 20.15
C ALA A 8 -23.71 -18.10 20.18
N ALA A 9 -22.65 -18.53 20.88
CA ALA A 9 -21.41 -17.78 20.97
C ALA A 9 -20.87 -17.63 19.55
N VAL A 10 -21.10 -16.45 18.96
CA VAL A 10 -20.61 -16.14 17.62
C VAL A 10 -19.09 -16.22 17.71
N LYS A 11 -18.53 -17.25 17.10
CA LYS A 11 -17.09 -17.50 17.10
C LYS A 11 -16.42 -16.33 16.39
N ASP A 12 -15.75 -15.48 17.15
CA ASP A 12 -15.06 -14.32 16.61
C ASP A 12 -13.96 -14.82 15.67
N THR A 13 -14.13 -14.54 14.37
CA THR A 13 -13.23 -15.04 13.34
C THR A 13 -12.03 -14.10 13.26
N PRO A 14 -10.80 -14.61 13.44
CA PRO A 14 -9.61 -13.78 13.34
C PRO A 14 -9.51 -13.14 11.97
N LEU A 15 -9.17 -11.85 11.97
CA LEU A 15 -8.89 -11.01 10.82
C LEU A 15 -7.49 -11.30 10.26
N ALA A 16 -6.51 -11.37 11.14
CA ALA A 16 -5.12 -11.59 10.77
C ALA A 16 -4.37 -12.26 11.92
N TYR A 17 -3.24 -12.88 11.59
CA TYR A 17 -2.34 -13.49 12.55
C TYR A 17 -0.96 -12.85 12.47
N LEU A 18 -0.33 -12.62 13.63
CA LEU A 18 1.09 -12.25 13.71
C LEU A 18 1.85 -13.43 14.32
N THR A 19 2.57 -14.16 13.48
CA THR A 19 3.22 -15.43 13.83
C THR A 19 4.73 -15.26 13.94
N PRO A 20 5.38 -15.70 15.04
CA PRO A 20 6.83 -15.58 15.16
C PRO A 20 7.55 -16.56 14.22
N GLU A 21 8.50 -16.05 13.46
CA GLU A 21 9.20 -16.84 12.43
C GLU A 21 10.56 -17.33 12.90
N ASN A 22 11.31 -16.49 13.63
CA ASN A 22 12.65 -16.84 14.10
C ASN A 22 12.67 -17.31 15.56
N GLN A 23 13.78 -17.94 15.98
CA GLN A 23 13.92 -18.51 17.33
C GLN A 23 13.78 -17.44 18.42
N ALA A 24 14.28 -16.23 18.19
CA ALA A 24 14.21 -15.13 19.16
C ALA A 24 12.75 -14.69 19.42
N ALA A 25 11.95 -14.52 18.37
CA ALA A 25 10.53 -14.22 18.46
C ALA A 25 9.74 -15.37 19.11
N GLN A 26 10.02 -16.63 18.71
CA GLN A 26 9.35 -17.80 19.27
C GLN A 26 9.62 -17.97 20.78
N LYS A 27 10.88 -17.79 21.22
CA LYS A 27 11.25 -17.81 22.64
C LYS A 27 10.59 -16.66 23.40
N SER A 28 10.63 -15.45 22.84
CA SER A 28 10.02 -14.26 23.46
C SER A 28 8.52 -14.46 23.69
N LEU A 29 7.82 -14.98 22.69
CA LEU A 29 6.38 -15.21 22.76
C LEU A 29 6.01 -16.38 23.68
N THR A 30 6.83 -17.44 23.71
CA THR A 30 6.68 -18.56 24.66
C THR A 30 6.82 -18.10 26.10
N LEU A 31 7.80 -17.24 26.39
CA LEU A 31 7.97 -16.65 27.72
C LEU A 31 6.78 -15.80 28.15
N LEU A 32 6.17 -15.06 27.22
CA LEU A 32 4.97 -14.29 27.48
C LEU A 32 3.76 -15.19 27.76
N GLY A 33 3.48 -16.16 26.88
CA GLY A 33 2.33 -17.06 27.02
C GLY A 33 2.40 -17.97 28.24
N ASN A 34 3.61 -18.38 28.66
CA ASN A 34 3.78 -19.18 29.88
C ASN A 34 3.60 -18.34 31.16
N ARG A 35 3.91 -17.04 31.13
CA ARG A 35 3.76 -16.15 32.30
C ARG A 35 2.35 -15.59 32.44
N ASN A 36 1.70 -15.34 31.30
CA ASN A 36 0.37 -14.73 31.23
C ASN A 36 -0.50 -15.56 30.29
N ALA A 37 -1.15 -16.60 30.83
CA ALA A 37 -2.08 -17.43 30.05
C ALA A 37 -3.26 -16.62 29.47
N ASN A 38 -3.57 -15.48 30.08
CA ASN A 38 -4.70 -14.62 29.72
C ASN A 38 -4.28 -13.37 28.93
N LEU A 39 -3.14 -13.40 28.24
CA LEU A 39 -2.72 -12.26 27.43
C LEU A 39 -3.72 -12.08 26.26
N PRO A 40 -4.38 -10.92 26.11
CA PRO A 40 -5.36 -10.72 25.05
C PRO A 40 -4.71 -10.94 23.68
N ASN A 41 -5.47 -11.47 22.74
CA ASN A 41 -5.03 -11.80 21.38
C ASN A 41 -3.97 -12.90 21.25
N LEU A 42 -3.36 -13.37 22.33
CA LEU A 42 -2.38 -14.45 22.29
C LEU A 42 -3.10 -15.80 22.25
N VAL A 43 -2.96 -16.52 21.14
CA VAL A 43 -3.58 -17.84 20.96
C VAL A 43 -2.51 -18.92 20.88
N GLN A 44 -2.82 -20.11 21.41
CA GLN A 44 -2.00 -21.29 21.15
C GLN A 44 -2.14 -21.68 19.68
N ASN A 45 -1.02 -22.05 19.09
CA ASN A 45 -0.99 -22.41 17.68
C ASN A 45 -1.57 -23.82 17.51
N ASN A 46 -2.78 -23.92 16.98
CA ASN A 46 -3.39 -25.22 16.68
C ASN A 46 -2.78 -25.82 15.42
N HIS A 47 -2.59 -27.14 15.41
CA HIS A 47 -1.99 -27.89 14.29
C HIS A 47 -2.80 -27.82 12.98
N GLN A 48 -4.04 -27.34 13.02
CA GLN A 48 -4.96 -27.33 11.87
C GLN A 48 -4.76 -26.16 10.91
N LEU A 49 -3.97 -25.13 11.27
CA LEU A 49 -3.78 -23.98 10.38
C LEU A 49 -2.67 -24.23 9.36
N PRO A 50 -2.77 -23.66 8.14
CA PRO A 50 -1.74 -23.77 7.12
C PRO A 50 -0.36 -23.40 7.69
N ARG A 51 0.57 -24.36 7.67
CA ARG A 51 1.93 -24.19 8.19
C ARG A 51 2.89 -23.91 7.05
N SER A 52 3.64 -22.82 7.14
CA SER A 52 4.95 -22.76 6.49
C SER A 52 5.93 -23.65 7.24
N SER A 53 6.96 -24.14 6.56
CA SER A 53 8.00 -25.01 7.14
C SER A 53 8.62 -24.43 8.44
N HIS A 54 8.78 -23.11 8.51
CA HIS A 54 9.34 -22.41 9.67
C HIS A 54 8.33 -22.14 10.79
N THR A 55 7.03 -21.99 10.47
CA THR A 55 5.98 -21.72 11.48
C THR A 55 5.51 -22.95 12.23
N ALA A 56 5.86 -24.16 11.77
CA ALA A 56 5.47 -25.42 12.40
C ALA A 56 5.93 -25.57 13.87
N LYS A 57 6.91 -24.78 14.32
CA LYS A 57 7.48 -24.82 15.68
C LYS A 57 6.93 -23.75 16.63
N ALA A 58 6.18 -22.76 16.12
CA ALA A 58 5.66 -21.69 16.97
C ALA A 58 4.55 -22.23 17.89
N LYS A 59 4.75 -22.18 19.21
CA LYS A 59 3.74 -22.58 20.22
C LYS A 59 2.59 -21.57 20.30
N TYR A 60 2.89 -20.30 20.11
CA TYR A 60 1.93 -19.20 20.23
C TYR A 60 1.99 -18.30 19.00
N ARG A 61 0.91 -17.55 18.78
CA ARG A 61 0.81 -16.46 17.79
C ARG A 61 -0.21 -15.42 18.27
N PHE A 62 -0.18 -14.22 17.71
CA PHE A 62 -1.25 -13.26 17.95
C PHE A 62 -2.37 -13.41 16.92
N SER A 63 -3.60 -13.19 17.37
CA SER A 63 -4.82 -13.16 16.59
C SER A 63 -5.43 -11.77 16.70
N LEU A 64 -5.46 -11.03 15.59
CA LEU A 64 -6.18 -9.76 15.50
C LEU A 64 -7.60 -10.09 15.02
N SER A 65 -8.62 -9.47 15.60
CA SER A 65 -10.00 -9.63 15.14
C SER A 65 -10.75 -8.30 15.18
N PHE A 66 -11.82 -8.19 14.39
CA PHE A 66 -12.68 -7.00 14.41
C PHE A 66 -13.55 -6.92 15.67
N GLY A 67 -13.80 -8.06 16.34
CA GLY A 67 -14.48 -8.11 17.63
C GLY A 67 -13.63 -7.56 18.78
N HIS A 68 -12.30 -7.55 18.63
CA HIS A 68 -11.34 -7.07 19.61
C HIS A 68 -10.49 -5.94 19.03
N PRO A 69 -11.06 -4.72 18.90
CA PRO A 69 -10.31 -3.57 18.39
C PRO A 69 -9.09 -3.28 19.26
N GLY A 70 -8.06 -2.69 18.65
CA GLY A 70 -6.90 -2.21 19.40
C GLY A 70 -7.29 -1.07 20.34
N LYS A 71 -6.50 -0.90 21.40
CA LYS A 71 -6.72 0.14 22.42
C LYS A 71 -6.31 1.54 21.95
N GLY A 72 -5.66 1.66 20.80
CA GLY A 72 -5.31 2.94 20.21
C GLY A 72 -6.53 3.69 19.66
N ARG A 73 -6.32 4.96 19.31
CA ARG A 73 -7.35 5.78 18.65
C ARG A 73 -7.84 5.09 17.37
N ASN A 74 -9.13 5.21 17.08
CA ASN A 74 -9.78 4.59 15.92
C ASN A 74 -9.61 3.06 15.84
N GLY A 75 -9.49 2.40 17.00
CA GLY A 75 -9.28 0.95 17.11
C GLY A 75 -7.86 0.48 16.71
N THR A 76 -6.91 1.40 16.56
CA THR A 76 -5.53 1.09 16.17
C THR A 76 -4.87 0.12 17.14
N TRP A 77 -4.23 -0.94 16.61
CA TRP A 77 -3.46 -1.88 17.42
C TRP A 77 -2.07 -1.32 17.71
N LEU A 78 -1.70 -1.29 18.99
CA LEU A 78 -0.38 -0.93 19.48
C LEU A 78 0.49 -2.18 19.61
N LEU A 79 1.67 -2.15 19.00
CA LEU A 79 2.64 -3.25 19.05
C LEU A 79 3.92 -2.77 19.74
N GLY A 80 4.52 -3.63 20.55
CA GLY A 80 5.80 -3.30 21.16
C GLY A 80 6.14 -4.18 22.35
N LYS A 81 6.98 -3.66 23.23
CA LYS A 81 7.43 -4.35 24.44
C LYS A 81 6.43 -4.21 25.59
N GLY A 82 5.67 -3.11 25.61
CA GLY A 82 4.82 -2.72 26.72
C GLY A 82 5.59 -2.46 28.02
N ASP A 83 4.98 -1.71 28.93
CA ASP A 83 5.44 -1.59 30.32
C ASP A 83 4.25 -1.33 31.26
N ALA A 84 4.54 -1.06 32.54
CA ALA A 84 3.52 -0.80 33.55
C ALA A 84 2.70 0.47 33.29
N LYS A 85 3.26 1.46 32.57
CA LYS A 85 2.62 2.75 32.29
C LYS A 85 1.94 2.77 30.91
N ARG A 86 2.44 1.98 29.97
CA ARG A 86 2.03 1.93 28.57
C ARG A 86 1.86 0.48 28.14
N SER A 87 0.64 -0.03 28.34
CA SER A 87 0.26 -1.34 27.80
C SER A 87 0.16 -1.28 26.28
N VAL A 88 0.45 -2.39 25.62
CA VAL A 88 0.28 -2.58 24.18
C VAL A 88 -0.73 -3.69 23.92
N ASP A 89 -1.32 -3.73 22.73
CA ASP A 89 -2.27 -4.76 22.33
C ASP A 89 -1.56 -6.06 21.99
N LEU A 90 -0.40 -5.97 21.31
CA LEU A 90 0.44 -7.10 20.94
C LEU A 90 1.84 -6.93 21.53
N GLN A 91 2.08 -7.62 22.63
CA GLN A 91 3.36 -7.58 23.34
C GLN A 91 4.37 -8.52 22.68
N LEU A 92 5.34 -8.00 21.92
CA LEU A 92 6.27 -8.82 21.13
C LEU A 92 7.32 -9.55 21.98
N CYS A 93 7.69 -8.98 23.13
CA CYS A 93 8.64 -9.58 24.05
C CYS A 93 8.37 -9.18 25.52
N PRO A 94 8.92 -9.90 26.52
CA PRO A 94 8.76 -9.53 27.92
C PRO A 94 9.30 -8.11 28.23
N PRO A 95 8.74 -7.39 29.23
CA PRO A 95 9.19 -6.04 29.59
C PRO A 95 10.65 -5.93 30.05
N LYS A 96 11.30 -7.05 30.38
CA LYS A 96 12.73 -7.10 30.75
C LYS A 96 13.63 -7.51 29.58
N SER A 97 13.09 -7.79 28.40
CA SER A 97 13.87 -8.16 27.22
C SER A 97 14.67 -6.97 26.69
N SER A 98 15.90 -7.23 26.25
CA SER A 98 16.76 -6.27 25.54
C SER A 98 16.51 -6.22 24.03
N HIS A 99 15.65 -7.10 23.48
CA HIS A 99 15.41 -7.15 22.03
C HIS A 99 14.78 -5.87 21.48
N LEU A 100 13.99 -5.17 22.30
CA LEU A 100 13.31 -3.92 21.95
C LEU A 100 13.53 -2.89 23.06
N ILE A 101 13.65 -1.62 22.67
CA ILE A 101 13.82 -0.47 23.58
C ILE A 101 12.60 0.43 23.42
N GLY A 102 12.04 0.86 24.55
CA GLY A 102 10.79 1.61 24.61
C GLY A 102 9.55 0.71 24.64
N PRO A 103 8.41 1.21 25.15
CA PRO A 103 7.20 0.41 25.32
C PRO A 103 6.43 0.19 24.02
N VAL A 104 6.33 1.20 23.15
CA VAL A 104 5.59 1.15 21.89
C VAL A 104 6.59 1.18 20.73
N LEU A 105 6.49 0.20 19.85
CA LEU A 105 7.32 0.09 18.66
C LEU A 105 6.60 0.63 17.43
N CYS A 106 5.40 0.14 17.17
CA CYS A 106 4.65 0.47 15.97
C CYS A 106 3.15 0.36 16.18
N THR A 107 2.40 0.82 15.18
CA THR A 107 0.96 0.69 15.13
C THR A 107 0.54 0.00 13.85
N ILE A 108 -0.52 -0.80 13.94
CA ILE A 108 -1.26 -1.30 12.77
C ILE A 108 -2.65 -0.68 12.86
N SER A 109 -3.05 0.07 11.84
CA SER A 109 -4.37 0.71 11.74
C SER A 109 -5.01 0.39 10.40
N ILE A 110 -6.30 0.70 10.27
CA ILE A 110 -7.03 0.61 9.01
C ILE A 110 -7.25 2.03 8.51
N HIS A 111 -6.81 2.31 7.28
CA HIS A 111 -7.00 3.62 6.68
C HIS A 111 -8.50 3.86 6.41
N PRO A 112 -9.08 5.01 6.83
CA PRO A 112 -10.52 5.26 6.73
C PRO A 112 -11.08 5.13 5.32
N GLN A 113 -10.41 5.75 4.34
CA GLN A 113 -10.90 5.82 2.96
C GLN A 113 -10.57 4.58 2.12
N SER A 114 -9.34 4.08 2.16
CA SER A 114 -8.96 2.90 1.37
C SER A 114 -9.31 1.57 2.03
N GLY A 115 -9.52 1.54 3.36
CA GLY A 115 -9.65 0.30 4.12
C GLY A 115 -8.36 -0.54 4.16
N ALA A 116 -7.23 0.02 3.71
CA ALA A 116 -5.94 -0.65 3.70
C ALA A 116 -5.35 -0.71 5.12
N PHE A 117 -4.63 -1.79 5.41
CA PHE A 117 -3.88 -1.90 6.66
C PHE A 117 -2.60 -1.09 6.57
N VAL A 118 -2.38 -0.19 7.52
CA VAL A 118 -1.21 0.69 7.56
C VAL A 118 -0.35 0.30 8.75
N LEU A 119 0.90 -0.06 8.47
CA LEU A 119 1.94 -0.23 9.47
C LEU A 119 2.66 1.11 9.63
N GLN A 120 2.75 1.64 10.84
CA GLN A 120 3.49 2.87 11.11
C GLN A 120 4.47 2.68 12.26
N ASN A 121 5.73 3.07 12.06
CA ASN A 121 6.73 3.04 13.11
C ASN A 121 6.52 4.20 14.09
N LYS A 122 6.53 3.89 15.39
CA LYS A 122 6.40 4.86 16.49
C LYS A 122 7.65 4.93 17.38
N SER A 123 8.68 4.14 17.08
CA SER A 123 9.93 4.15 17.81
C SER A 123 10.99 5.01 17.12
N GLN A 124 11.67 5.84 17.91
CA GLN A 124 12.88 6.54 17.47
C GLN A 124 14.13 5.67 17.58
N LEU A 125 14.04 4.55 18.29
CA LEU A 125 15.18 3.71 18.66
C LEU A 125 15.27 2.43 17.83
N HIS A 126 14.18 2.07 17.16
CA HIS A 126 14.08 0.86 16.36
C HIS A 126 13.43 1.19 15.02
N SER A 127 14.03 0.70 13.95
CA SER A 127 13.41 0.69 12.63
C SER A 127 12.64 -0.61 12.41
N ILE A 128 11.78 -0.62 11.40
CA ILE A 128 11.01 -1.81 11.01
C ILE A 128 11.40 -2.20 9.59
N LYS A 129 11.94 -3.39 9.40
CA LYS A 129 12.19 -3.90 8.04
C LYS A 129 10.94 -4.60 7.53
N TYR A 130 10.44 -4.20 6.37
CA TYR A 130 9.33 -4.84 5.68
C TYR A 130 9.85 -5.45 4.38
N LEU A 131 9.94 -6.79 4.35
CA LEU A 131 10.65 -7.48 3.27
C LEU A 131 9.93 -7.40 1.92
N GLU A 132 8.61 -7.54 1.88
CA GLU A 132 7.85 -7.53 0.61
C GLU A 132 7.92 -6.17 -0.09
N ALA A 133 8.08 -5.11 0.68
CA ALA A 133 8.27 -3.76 0.15
C ALA A 133 9.74 -3.43 -0.12
N ASP A 134 10.69 -4.23 0.37
CA ASP A 134 12.12 -3.94 0.38
C ASP A 134 12.44 -2.54 0.96
N ILE A 135 11.91 -2.27 2.17
CA ILE A 135 12.09 -0.99 2.85
C ILE A 135 12.42 -1.16 4.34
N VAL A 136 12.93 -0.09 4.92
CA VAL A 136 13.12 0.08 6.36
C VAL A 136 12.35 1.33 6.79
N LEU A 137 11.37 1.18 7.67
CA LEU A 137 10.56 2.28 8.19
C LEU A 137 11.30 2.97 9.33
N GLY A 138 11.68 4.23 9.12
CA GLY A 138 12.17 5.14 10.15
C GLY A 138 11.05 5.63 11.09
N TYR A 139 11.39 6.50 12.04
CA TYR A 139 10.41 7.06 12.98
C TYR A 139 9.28 7.80 12.25
N GLN A 140 8.02 7.56 12.65
CA GLN A 140 6.79 8.09 12.05
C GLN A 140 6.50 7.67 10.61
N GLU A 141 7.41 6.97 9.94
CA GLU A 141 7.14 6.45 8.62
C GLU A 141 6.08 5.36 8.64
N SER A 142 5.24 5.37 7.61
CA SER A 142 4.17 4.41 7.40
C SER A 142 4.32 3.67 6.07
N HIS A 143 3.72 2.49 6.00
CA HIS A 143 3.54 1.75 4.77
C HIS A 143 2.31 0.83 4.84
N ILE A 144 1.60 0.67 3.72
CA ILE A 144 0.49 -0.27 3.65
C ILE A 144 0.97 -1.72 3.63
N LEU A 145 0.26 -2.62 4.29
CA LEU A 145 0.46 -4.07 4.20
C LEU A 145 -0.36 -4.59 3.02
N PHE A 146 0.30 -4.85 1.90
CA PHE A 146 -0.37 -5.11 0.61
C PHE A 146 -0.26 -6.55 0.12
N MET A 147 0.38 -7.43 0.89
CA MET A 147 0.48 -8.86 0.59
C MET A 147 -0.41 -9.65 1.54
N THR A 148 -0.89 -10.82 1.13
CA THR A 148 -1.62 -11.72 2.03
C THR A 148 -0.75 -12.15 3.21
N ARG A 149 0.56 -12.22 2.99
CA ARG A 149 1.60 -12.59 3.95
C ARG A 149 2.72 -11.56 3.91
N ASN A 150 3.02 -10.95 5.05
CA ASN A 150 3.95 -9.82 5.17
C ASN A 150 5.02 -10.14 6.22
N HIS A 151 6.29 -10.20 5.82
CA HIS A 151 7.41 -10.48 6.72
C HIS A 151 7.97 -9.17 7.29
N LEU A 152 7.91 -9.08 8.62
CA LEU A 152 8.22 -7.88 9.39
C LEU A 152 9.33 -8.20 10.40
N TYR A 153 10.37 -7.35 10.42
CA TYR A 153 11.44 -7.44 11.41
C TYR A 153 11.38 -6.25 12.36
N PHE A 154 11.40 -6.59 13.64
CA PHE A 154 11.40 -5.66 14.77
C PHE A 154 12.71 -5.88 15.54
N GLY A 155 13.77 -5.19 15.13
CA GLY A 155 15.12 -5.50 15.59
C GLY A 155 15.48 -6.96 15.32
N PRO A 156 15.85 -7.78 16.33
CA PRO A 156 16.19 -9.19 16.14
C PRO A 156 14.97 -10.11 16.03
N LEU A 157 13.74 -9.61 16.10
CA LEU A 157 12.53 -10.42 16.09
C LEU A 157 11.92 -10.46 14.68
N SER A 158 11.78 -11.66 14.10
CA SER A 158 11.09 -11.86 12.81
C SER A 158 9.67 -12.37 13.03
N TYR A 159 8.71 -11.73 12.37
CA TYR A 159 7.31 -12.13 12.37
C TYR A 159 6.73 -12.13 10.96
N VAL A 160 5.70 -12.95 10.79
CA VAL A 160 4.83 -12.94 9.61
C VAL A 160 3.46 -12.42 10.02
N PHE A 161 3.02 -11.32 9.40
CA PHE A 161 1.66 -10.81 9.48
C PHE A 161 0.85 -11.35 8.29
N GLU A 162 -0.11 -12.22 8.58
CA GLU A 162 -0.87 -12.98 7.58
C GLU A 162 -2.37 -12.68 7.72
N PHE A 163 -2.99 -12.22 6.63
CA PHE A 163 -4.44 -11.99 6.58
C PHE A 163 -5.17 -13.32 6.55
N ASN A 164 -6.28 -13.42 7.30
CA ASN A 164 -7.19 -14.54 7.15
C ASN A 164 -8.01 -14.36 5.88
N THR A 165 -7.72 -15.17 4.87
CA THR A 165 -8.39 -15.13 3.56
C THR A 165 -9.41 -16.27 3.38
N GLU A 166 -9.81 -16.96 4.46
CA GLU A 166 -10.74 -18.10 4.38
C GLU A 166 -12.12 -17.69 3.84
N ASN A 167 -12.61 -16.50 4.21
CA ASN A 167 -13.87 -15.94 3.71
C ASN A 167 -13.77 -14.42 3.47
N GLU A 168 -13.57 -14.03 2.21
CA GLU A 168 -13.46 -12.63 1.78
C GLU A 168 -14.75 -11.83 2.05
N ALA A 169 -15.92 -12.45 1.93
CA ALA A 169 -17.21 -11.78 2.16
C ALA A 169 -17.41 -11.41 3.63
N ASP A 170 -17.16 -12.37 4.54
CA ASP A 170 -17.23 -12.14 5.99
C ASP A 170 -16.19 -11.11 6.42
N PHE A 171 -14.97 -11.20 5.88
CA PHE A 171 -13.93 -10.21 6.11
C PHE A 171 -14.40 -8.82 5.69
N SER A 172 -14.94 -8.68 4.49
CA SER A 172 -15.43 -7.40 3.95
C SER A 172 -16.49 -6.79 4.85
N LEU A 173 -17.48 -7.60 5.24
CA LEU A 173 -18.57 -7.17 6.11
C LEU A 173 -18.06 -6.75 7.49
N ALA A 174 -17.16 -7.54 8.09
CA ALA A 174 -16.59 -7.24 9.40
C ALA A 174 -15.69 -5.99 9.35
N ARG A 175 -14.91 -5.82 8.28
CA ARG A 175 -14.12 -4.60 8.03
C ARG A 175 -15.01 -3.37 7.92
N MET A 176 -16.08 -3.42 7.14
CA MET A 176 -17.03 -2.32 7.01
C MET A 176 -17.67 -1.96 8.35
N LYS A 177 -18.11 -2.96 9.13
CA LYS A 177 -18.66 -2.76 10.47
C LYS A 177 -17.65 -2.10 11.40
N TYR A 178 -16.40 -2.56 11.37
CA TYR A 178 -15.32 -1.99 12.18
C TYR A 178 -15.03 -0.53 11.81
N ILE A 179 -14.89 -0.22 10.51
CA ILE A 179 -14.63 1.14 10.04
C ILE A 179 -15.75 2.09 10.47
N ARG A 180 -17.01 1.66 10.30
CA ARG A 180 -18.17 2.43 10.76
C ARG A 180 -18.10 2.69 12.26
N LYS A 181 -17.94 1.64 13.06
CA LYS A 181 -18.00 1.71 14.53
C LYS A 181 -16.84 2.45 15.17
N TYR A 182 -15.62 2.26 14.67
CA TYR A 182 -14.40 2.70 15.37
C TYR A 182 -13.70 3.86 14.69
N ILE A 183 -13.89 4.06 13.39
CA ILE A 183 -13.16 5.11 12.66
C ILE A 183 -14.09 6.28 12.34
N VAL A 184 -15.31 5.98 11.93
CA VAL A 184 -16.31 6.98 11.57
C VAL A 184 -17.00 7.55 12.79
N ASP A 185 -17.50 6.72 13.70
CA ASP A 185 -18.27 7.20 14.85
C ASP A 185 -17.42 8.04 15.84
N ASP A 186 -16.09 7.86 15.86
CA ASP A 186 -15.17 8.69 16.67
C ASP A 186 -14.96 10.11 16.08
N THR A 187 -15.33 10.32 14.81
CA THR A 187 -15.24 11.64 14.14
C THR A 187 -16.48 12.52 14.31
N THR A 188 -17.44 12.08 15.12
CA THR A 188 -18.76 12.71 15.32
C THR A 188 -18.76 14.11 15.93
N ASN A 189 -17.60 14.73 16.19
CA ASN A 189 -17.52 16.08 16.75
C ASN A 189 -17.41 17.21 15.70
N ILE A 190 -17.33 16.92 14.39
CA ILE A 190 -17.21 17.96 13.37
C ILE A 190 -17.94 17.53 12.09
N ASP A 191 -19.15 18.07 11.85
CA ASP A 191 -19.82 18.38 10.57
C ASP A 191 -19.64 17.45 9.32
N ALA A 192 -19.20 16.21 9.47
CA ALA A 192 -18.95 15.29 8.38
C ALA A 192 -20.27 14.64 7.94
N ILE A 193 -21.05 15.38 7.16
CA ILE A 193 -22.40 15.02 6.71
C ILE A 193 -22.50 13.66 5.98
N TYR A 194 -21.41 13.07 5.50
CA TYR A 194 -21.40 11.64 5.14
C TYR A 194 -20.01 11.05 5.36
N PRO A 195 -19.82 10.13 6.33
CA PRO A 195 -18.57 9.39 6.42
C PRO A 195 -18.40 8.59 5.14
N GLN A 196 -17.39 8.94 4.35
CA GLN A 196 -17.09 8.24 3.12
C GLN A 196 -16.70 6.81 3.48
N LEU A 197 -17.63 5.89 3.22
CA LEU A 197 -17.34 4.46 3.30
C LEU A 197 -16.16 4.14 2.38
N PRO A 198 -15.37 3.10 2.70
CA PRO A 198 -14.23 2.75 1.88
C PRO A 198 -14.62 2.57 0.43
N CYS A 199 -13.74 2.99 -0.48
CA CYS A 199 -14.02 2.87 -1.90
C CYS A 199 -14.28 1.41 -2.26
N HIS A 200 -15.51 1.11 -2.69
CA HIS A 200 -15.94 -0.24 -3.08
C HIS A 200 -15.18 -0.79 -4.29
N LEU A 201 -14.41 0.06 -4.98
CA LEU A 201 -13.55 -0.34 -6.09
C LEU A 201 -12.19 -0.87 -5.63
N LEU A 202 -11.84 -0.80 -4.35
CA LEU A 202 -10.63 -1.42 -3.83
C LEU A 202 -10.90 -2.86 -3.40
N ASP A 203 -9.94 -3.74 -3.67
CA ASP A 203 -10.01 -5.10 -3.15
C ASP A 203 -10.01 -5.07 -1.63
N VAL A 204 -10.85 -5.93 -1.06
CA VAL A 204 -11.01 -6.03 0.39
C VAL A 204 -9.76 -6.63 1.03
N LEU A 205 -9.20 -7.64 0.39
CA LEU A 205 -8.00 -8.34 0.79
C LEU A 205 -6.88 -8.06 -0.22
N PRO A 206 -5.61 -8.10 0.23
CA PRO A 206 -4.48 -8.26 -0.67
C PRO A 206 -4.70 -9.39 -1.67
N LYS A 207 -4.47 -9.14 -2.95
CA LYS A 207 -4.59 -10.14 -4.02
C LYS A 207 -3.27 -10.28 -4.76
N PRO A 208 -2.86 -11.50 -5.18
CA PRO A 208 -1.66 -11.70 -6.00
C PRO A 208 -1.68 -10.94 -7.33
N THR A 209 -2.86 -10.51 -7.79
CA THR A 209 -3.04 -9.70 -9.00
C THR A 209 -2.70 -8.21 -8.81
N GLN A 210 -2.48 -7.77 -7.57
CA GLN A 210 -2.05 -6.42 -7.26
C GLN A 210 -0.57 -6.27 -7.62
N VAL A 211 -0.24 -5.15 -8.27
CA VAL A 211 1.11 -4.87 -8.73
C VAL A 211 1.59 -3.59 -8.09
N ARG A 212 2.79 -3.63 -7.53
CA ARG A 212 3.48 -2.42 -7.05
C ARG A 212 4.14 -1.72 -8.24
N ILE A 213 3.77 -0.46 -8.47
CA ILE A 213 4.39 0.43 -9.45
C ILE A 213 4.84 1.69 -8.70
N GLY A 214 6.15 1.80 -8.46
CA GLY A 214 6.72 2.91 -7.68
C GLY A 214 6.13 3.00 -6.27
N ASP A 215 5.43 4.10 -6.01
CA ASP A 215 4.78 4.37 -4.73
C ASP A 215 3.31 3.90 -4.65
N ILE A 216 2.80 3.27 -5.71
CA ILE A 216 1.39 2.87 -5.78
C ILE A 216 1.27 1.35 -5.79
N ILE A 217 0.32 0.85 -5.00
CA ILE A 217 -0.20 -0.52 -5.12
C ILE A 217 -1.44 -0.47 -6.00
N VAL A 218 -1.34 -1.06 -7.19
CA VAL A 218 -2.38 -1.00 -8.21
C VAL A 218 -3.35 -2.16 -8.04
N HIS A 219 -4.63 -1.85 -7.93
CA HIS A 219 -5.76 -2.78 -7.80
C HIS A 219 -6.45 -2.97 -9.17
N GLN A 220 -7.78 -3.01 -9.20
CA GLN A 220 -8.57 -3.34 -10.39
C GLN A 220 -8.60 -2.24 -11.45
N THR A 221 -8.96 -2.64 -12.67
CA THR A 221 -9.24 -1.71 -13.78
C THR A 221 -10.63 -1.15 -13.63
N ILE A 222 -10.74 0.18 -13.59
CA ILE A 222 -12.02 0.90 -13.45
C ILE A 222 -12.52 1.47 -14.78
N ALA A 223 -11.63 1.69 -15.75
CA ALA A 223 -12.01 2.11 -17.10
C ALA A 223 -11.03 1.59 -18.17
N ARG A 224 -11.53 1.41 -19.39
CA ARG A 224 -10.73 1.06 -20.58
C ARG A 224 -11.08 2.02 -21.70
N GLY A 225 -10.07 2.58 -22.36
CA GLY A 225 -10.23 3.48 -23.50
C GLY A 225 -9.26 3.13 -24.62
N ALA A 226 -9.40 3.80 -25.77
CA ALA A 226 -8.54 3.59 -26.93
C ALA A 226 -7.05 3.81 -26.62
N PHE A 227 -6.75 4.76 -25.73
CA PHE A 227 -5.39 5.18 -25.39
C PHE A 227 -4.79 4.49 -24.16
N GLY A 228 -5.54 3.61 -23.49
CA GLY A 228 -5.04 2.95 -22.29
C GLY A 228 -6.12 2.44 -21.35
N LEU A 229 -5.73 2.18 -20.12
CA LEU A 229 -6.60 1.71 -19.07
C LEU A 229 -6.40 2.51 -17.79
N VAL A 230 -7.48 2.78 -17.07
CA VAL A 230 -7.44 3.44 -15.78
C VAL A 230 -7.66 2.40 -14.71
N ARG A 231 -6.75 2.34 -13.74
CA ARG A 231 -6.84 1.46 -12.57
C ARG A 231 -6.98 2.31 -11.33
N ILE A 232 -7.57 1.73 -10.30
CA ILE A 232 -7.54 2.30 -8.96
C ILE A 232 -6.32 1.75 -8.22
N GLY A 233 -5.71 2.57 -7.39
CA GLY A 233 -4.56 2.20 -6.58
C GLY A 233 -4.59 2.82 -5.20
N VAL A 234 -3.65 2.40 -4.36
CA VAL A 234 -3.43 2.95 -3.03
C VAL A 234 -1.98 3.43 -2.94
N HIS A 235 -1.78 4.69 -2.57
CA HIS A 235 -0.45 5.23 -2.31
C HIS A 235 0.15 4.57 -1.06
N LYS A 236 1.30 3.94 -1.21
CA LYS A 236 1.82 2.98 -0.24
C LYS A 236 2.19 3.59 1.11
N ARG A 237 2.54 4.89 1.15
CA ARG A 237 2.93 5.58 2.39
C ARG A 237 1.74 6.17 3.12
N THR A 238 0.83 6.83 2.39
CA THR A 238 -0.29 7.56 2.99
C THR A 238 -1.55 6.71 3.14
N GLY A 239 -1.69 5.64 2.35
CA GLY A 239 -2.92 4.87 2.26
C GLY A 239 -4.03 5.57 1.44
N HIS A 240 -3.73 6.72 0.82
CA HIS A 240 -4.69 7.45 0.01
C HIS A 240 -5.02 6.69 -1.28
N ILE A 241 -6.26 6.84 -1.72
CA ILE A 241 -6.73 6.28 -2.98
C ILE A 241 -6.25 7.14 -4.14
N VAL A 242 -5.76 6.50 -5.19
CA VAL A 242 -5.32 7.17 -6.42
C VAL A 242 -5.95 6.53 -7.64
N ALA A 243 -6.12 7.32 -8.71
CA ALA A 243 -6.39 6.80 -10.04
C ALA A 243 -5.07 6.72 -10.83
N CYS A 244 -4.83 5.61 -11.51
CA CYS A 244 -3.63 5.35 -12.27
C CYS A 244 -3.99 5.10 -13.73
N LYS A 245 -3.64 6.04 -14.62
CA LYS A 245 -3.78 5.84 -16.06
C LYS A 245 -2.53 5.13 -16.60
N ILE A 246 -2.74 3.94 -17.15
CA ILE A 246 -1.70 3.16 -17.84
C ILE A 246 -1.90 3.38 -19.33
N ILE A 247 -1.01 4.16 -19.93
CA ILE A 247 -1.08 4.57 -21.34
C ILE A 247 -0.25 3.60 -22.19
N ARG A 248 -0.81 3.15 -23.31
CA ARG A 248 -0.05 2.40 -24.31
C ARG A 248 0.72 3.38 -25.18
N CYS A 249 1.98 3.62 -24.82
CA CYS A 249 2.83 4.56 -25.54
C CYS A 249 3.57 3.83 -26.68
N TRP A 250 3.17 4.11 -27.92
CA TRP A 250 3.93 3.76 -29.12
C TRP A 250 4.87 4.91 -29.47
N GLN A 251 5.94 4.66 -30.23
CA GLN A 251 6.92 5.69 -30.61
C GLN A 251 6.24 6.96 -31.19
N GLN A 252 5.23 6.76 -32.03
CA GLN A 252 4.43 7.84 -32.64
C GLN A 252 3.57 8.65 -31.66
N ASN A 253 3.30 8.13 -30.46
CA ASN A 253 2.43 8.76 -29.47
C ASN A 253 3.19 9.39 -28.30
N VAL A 254 4.52 9.27 -28.24
CA VAL A 254 5.34 9.75 -27.11
C VAL A 254 5.10 11.23 -26.83
N THR A 255 5.07 12.07 -27.87
CA THR A 255 4.85 13.51 -27.71
C THR A 255 3.47 13.83 -27.17
N SER A 256 2.42 13.13 -27.63
CA SER A 256 1.06 13.29 -27.10
C SER A 256 0.98 12.89 -25.62
N VAL A 257 1.62 11.79 -25.22
CA VAL A 257 1.68 11.36 -23.82
C VAL A 257 2.46 12.36 -22.97
N LYS A 258 3.58 12.87 -23.47
CA LYS A 258 4.35 13.90 -22.78
C LYS A 258 3.53 15.17 -22.55
N ASN A 259 2.83 15.65 -23.58
CA ASN A 259 1.94 16.80 -23.46
C ASN A 259 0.82 16.55 -22.44
N GLU A 260 0.23 15.35 -22.41
CA GLU A 260 -0.78 14.99 -21.40
C GLU A 260 -0.22 15.07 -19.98
N VAL A 261 0.99 14.53 -19.75
CA VAL A 261 1.66 14.57 -18.45
C VAL A 261 2.02 16.00 -18.06
N ASP A 262 2.60 16.77 -18.99
CA ASP A 262 3.00 18.16 -18.76
C ASP A 262 1.77 19.01 -18.40
N LEU A 263 0.67 18.93 -19.18
CA LEU A 263 -0.58 19.60 -18.87
C LEU A 263 -1.18 19.17 -17.53
N SER A 264 -1.16 17.86 -17.23
CA SER A 264 -1.67 17.34 -15.95
C SER A 264 -0.85 17.83 -14.76
N SER A 265 0.45 18.08 -14.93
CA SER A 265 1.34 18.58 -13.89
C SER A 265 1.17 20.08 -13.61
N LEU A 266 0.66 20.84 -14.59
CA LEU A 266 0.33 22.26 -14.44
C LEU A 266 -0.96 22.49 -13.66
N LEU A 267 -1.83 21.47 -13.62
CA LEU A 267 -3.02 21.50 -12.80
C LEU A 267 -2.64 21.28 -11.34
N PRO A 268 -3.13 22.12 -10.42
CA PRO A 268 -2.81 21.98 -9.02
C PRO A 268 -3.39 20.65 -8.58
N ALA A 269 -2.54 19.78 -8.03
CA ALA A 269 -3.06 18.67 -7.25
C ALA A 269 -3.97 19.29 -6.20
N SER A 270 -5.23 18.84 -6.11
CA SER A 270 -6.17 19.31 -5.09
C SER A 270 -5.68 18.78 -3.73
N THR A 271 -4.56 19.30 -3.24
CA THR A 271 -3.81 18.80 -2.09
C THR A 271 -4.28 19.41 -0.80
N ASP A 272 -5.20 20.38 -0.84
CA ASP A 272 -5.68 21.08 0.34
C ASP A 272 -7.20 21.13 0.41
N ARG A 273 -7.86 19.99 0.16
CA ARG A 273 -9.13 19.71 0.84
C ARG A 273 -8.82 19.38 2.31
N LYS A 274 -8.34 20.36 3.07
CA LYS A 274 -8.77 20.44 4.47
C LYS A 274 -10.28 20.63 4.39
N ASP A 275 -11.04 19.65 4.84
CA ASP A 275 -12.50 19.62 4.78
C ASP A 275 -13.13 20.89 5.38
N THR A 276 -13.25 21.96 4.59
CA THR A 276 -14.06 23.13 4.91
C THR A 276 -15.49 22.84 4.47
N GLY A 277 -16.14 21.91 5.17
CA GLY A 277 -17.59 21.70 5.13
C GLY A 277 -18.23 21.41 3.75
N PRO A 278 -19.58 21.37 3.70
CA PRO A 278 -20.35 20.95 2.52
C PRO A 278 -20.23 21.88 1.30
N THR A 279 -19.73 23.09 1.49
CA THR A 279 -19.50 24.07 0.42
C THR A 279 -18.16 23.86 -0.32
N GLY A 280 -17.21 23.10 0.26
CA GLY A 280 -15.85 22.94 -0.29
C GLY A 280 -15.69 22.05 -1.54
N LYS A 281 -16.78 21.49 -2.09
CA LYS A 281 -16.69 20.70 -3.35
C LYS A 281 -16.68 21.57 -4.59
N GLU A 282 -17.40 22.69 -4.57
CA GLU A 282 -17.34 23.70 -5.63
C GLU A 282 -15.95 24.34 -5.68
N ASP A 283 -15.36 24.61 -4.52
CA ASP A 283 -14.05 25.26 -4.40
C ASP A 283 -12.94 24.51 -5.14
N GLY A 284 -12.90 23.18 -5.07
CA GLY A 284 -11.87 22.41 -5.78
C GLY A 284 -11.96 22.51 -7.30
N CYS A 285 -13.17 22.43 -7.88
CA CYS A 285 -13.34 22.62 -9.32
C CYS A 285 -13.10 24.09 -9.69
N LYS A 286 -13.53 25.02 -8.85
CA LYS A 286 -13.30 26.45 -9.04
C LYS A 286 -11.81 26.78 -9.08
N THR A 287 -11.00 26.25 -8.15
CA THR A 287 -9.53 26.42 -8.16
C THR A 287 -8.91 25.85 -9.44
N VAL A 288 -9.37 24.70 -9.93
CA VAL A 288 -8.87 24.13 -11.19
C VAL A 288 -9.25 25.02 -12.38
N LEU A 289 -10.49 25.53 -12.42
CA LEU A 289 -10.96 26.43 -13.48
C LEU A 289 -10.26 27.80 -13.43
N GLU A 290 -10.07 28.40 -12.25
CA GLU A 290 -9.31 29.63 -12.03
C GLU A 290 -7.85 29.46 -12.47
N ARG A 291 -7.24 28.30 -12.19
CA ARG A 291 -5.88 28.01 -12.64
C ARG A 291 -5.81 27.79 -14.15
N LEU A 292 -6.79 27.12 -14.75
CA LEU A 292 -6.89 26.98 -16.22
C LEU A 292 -7.05 28.35 -16.89
N GLU A 293 -7.85 29.23 -16.32
CA GLU A 293 -8.02 30.60 -16.77
C GLU A 293 -6.71 31.39 -16.65
N SER A 294 -6.01 31.29 -15.51
CA SER A 294 -4.69 31.90 -15.32
C SER A 294 -3.65 31.39 -16.33
N LEU A 295 -3.63 30.08 -16.62
CA LEU A 295 -2.72 29.50 -17.63
C LEU A 295 -3.08 29.95 -19.06
N ARG A 296 -4.37 30.16 -19.34
CA ARG A 296 -4.86 30.73 -20.60
C ARG A 296 -4.39 32.19 -20.75
N GLU A 297 -4.60 33.01 -19.73
CA GLU A 297 -4.18 34.43 -19.72
C GLU A 297 -2.66 34.61 -19.87
N GLN A 298 -1.88 33.67 -19.33
CA GLN A 298 -0.41 33.67 -19.47
C GLN A 298 0.08 33.11 -20.81
N GLY A 299 -0.82 32.64 -21.69
CA GLY A 299 -0.48 32.08 -23.00
C GLY A 299 0.16 30.69 -22.94
N TYR A 300 0.15 30.01 -21.79
CA TYR A 300 0.66 28.64 -21.66
C TYR A 300 -0.25 27.59 -22.29
N ILE A 301 -1.55 27.91 -22.42
CA ILE A 301 -2.56 27.05 -23.05
C ILE A 301 -3.26 27.86 -24.14
N PRO A 302 -3.37 27.35 -25.39
CA PRO A 302 -4.14 28.01 -26.43
C PRO A 302 -5.59 28.28 -26.00
N ASP A 303 -6.13 29.47 -26.30
CA ASP A 303 -7.46 29.90 -25.82
C ASP A 303 -8.57 28.88 -26.07
N LYS A 304 -8.62 28.31 -27.28
CA LYS A 304 -9.61 27.31 -27.66
C LYS A 304 -9.49 26.02 -26.84
N LEU A 305 -8.26 25.60 -26.50
CA LEU A 305 -8.00 24.42 -25.69
C LEU A 305 -8.35 24.68 -24.22
N GLY A 306 -7.96 25.84 -23.69
CA GLY A 306 -8.35 26.26 -22.35
C GLY A 306 -9.87 26.29 -22.17
N ALA A 307 -10.60 26.86 -23.13
CA ALA A 307 -12.06 26.89 -23.12
C ALA A 307 -12.68 25.48 -23.16
N LEU A 308 -12.19 24.59 -24.02
CA LEU A 308 -12.65 23.20 -24.07
C LEU A 308 -12.41 22.47 -22.75
N LEU A 309 -11.21 22.59 -22.17
CA LEU A 309 -10.88 21.97 -20.88
C LEU A 309 -11.78 22.49 -19.76
N SER A 310 -12.06 23.79 -19.72
CA SER A 310 -13.00 24.38 -18.76
C SER A 310 -14.42 23.83 -18.93
N HIS A 311 -14.89 23.65 -20.17
CA HIS A 311 -16.19 23.01 -20.41
C HIS A 311 -16.20 21.53 -19.98
N MET A 312 -15.15 20.77 -20.31
CA MET A 312 -15.02 19.36 -19.92
C MET A 312 -15.01 19.18 -18.39
N LEU A 313 -14.39 20.12 -17.67
CA LEU A 313 -14.27 20.11 -16.21
C LEU A 313 -15.41 20.85 -15.49
N SER A 314 -16.37 21.41 -16.24
CA SER A 314 -17.51 22.12 -15.66
C SER A 314 -18.31 21.21 -14.73
N TRP A 315 -18.72 21.78 -13.59
CA TRP A 315 -19.58 21.12 -12.61
C TRP A 315 -21.01 20.95 -13.14
N ASN A 316 -21.50 21.91 -13.92
CA ASN A 316 -22.83 21.83 -14.52
C ASN A 316 -22.76 20.89 -15.74
N PRO A 317 -23.45 19.73 -15.71
CA PRO A 317 -23.40 18.75 -16.79
C PRO A 317 -23.92 19.30 -18.12
N ILE A 318 -24.75 20.36 -18.11
CA ILE A 318 -25.26 21.02 -19.32
C ILE A 318 -24.13 21.69 -20.11
N HIS A 319 -23.06 22.11 -19.43
CA HIS A 319 -21.90 22.76 -20.08
C HIS A 319 -20.82 21.76 -20.49
N ARG A 320 -20.95 20.48 -20.12
CA ARG A 320 -19.94 19.47 -20.44
C ARG A 320 -20.20 18.90 -21.84
N PRO A 321 -19.26 19.01 -22.78
CA PRO A 321 -19.41 18.38 -24.08
C PRO A 321 -19.48 16.86 -23.91
N THR A 322 -20.23 16.20 -24.78
CA THR A 322 -20.15 14.75 -24.92
C THR A 322 -18.73 14.35 -25.33
N ALA A 323 -18.34 13.09 -25.08
CA ALA A 323 -17.02 12.60 -25.49
C ALA A 323 -16.77 12.78 -26.99
N ALA A 324 -17.80 12.56 -27.83
CA ALA A 324 -17.71 12.80 -29.28
C ALA A 324 -17.47 14.28 -29.60
N GLN A 325 -18.26 15.18 -29.03
CA GLN A 325 -18.08 16.63 -29.22
C GLN A 325 -16.71 17.14 -28.75
N ALA A 326 -16.20 16.60 -27.64
CA ALA A 326 -14.89 16.97 -27.13
C ALA A 326 -13.76 16.48 -28.06
N LEU A 327 -13.91 15.32 -28.70
CA LEU A 327 -12.94 14.77 -29.65
C LEU A 327 -12.98 15.52 -30.99
N ASP A 328 -14.16 15.92 -31.46
CA ASP A 328 -14.35 16.65 -32.72
C ASP A 328 -14.07 18.16 -32.60
N HIS A 329 -13.66 18.63 -31.42
CA HIS A 329 -13.47 20.06 -31.16
C HIS A 329 -12.21 20.60 -31.86
N GLU A 330 -12.34 21.74 -32.54
CA GLU A 330 -11.26 22.38 -33.32
C GLU A 330 -10.01 22.76 -32.49
N ALA A 331 -10.15 22.85 -31.16
CA ALA A 331 -9.05 23.13 -30.25
C ALA A 331 -7.88 22.15 -30.36
N TRP A 332 -8.11 20.92 -30.82
CA TRP A 332 -7.07 19.92 -31.00
C TRP A 332 -6.17 20.19 -32.22
N HIS A 333 -6.64 20.95 -33.22
CA HIS A 333 -5.88 21.19 -34.45
C HIS A 333 -4.58 21.98 -34.19
N GLY A 334 -4.57 22.90 -33.23
CA GLY A 334 -3.36 23.65 -32.85
C GLY A 334 -2.36 22.84 -32.03
N VAL A 335 -2.81 21.82 -31.30
CA VAL A 335 -1.97 20.99 -30.43
C VAL A 335 -1.15 19.98 -31.23
N ALA A 336 -1.72 19.45 -32.32
CA ALA A 336 -1.04 18.48 -33.18
C ALA A 336 0.09 19.11 -34.01
N ALA A 337 -0.03 20.39 -34.38
CA ALA A 337 0.92 21.06 -35.27
C ALA A 337 2.15 21.64 -34.55
N GLY A 338 2.03 22.07 -33.29
CA GLY A 338 3.10 22.74 -32.54
C GLY A 338 4.23 21.82 -32.02
N ALA A 339 4.09 20.51 -32.16
CA ALA A 339 5.06 19.53 -31.66
C ALA A 339 6.30 19.33 -32.56
N GLY A 340 6.31 19.89 -33.77
CA GLY A 340 7.37 19.66 -34.77
C GLY A 340 8.37 20.81 -34.98
N THR A 341 8.09 22.00 -34.46
CA THR A 341 8.90 23.20 -34.73
C THR A 341 9.22 23.91 -33.42
N GLY A 342 10.41 23.62 -32.91
CA GLY A 342 10.95 24.21 -31.70
C GLY A 342 10.97 25.74 -31.75
N ALA A 343 10.78 26.33 -30.58
CA ALA A 343 10.99 27.73 -30.28
C ALA A 343 12.37 28.20 -30.77
N GLY A 344 12.35 29.22 -31.62
CA GLY A 344 13.53 29.92 -32.13
C GLY A 344 13.12 31.29 -32.67
N ALA A 345 12.53 32.12 -31.82
CA ALA A 345 12.24 33.51 -32.14
C ALA A 345 13.22 34.41 -31.36
N MET A 346 14.37 34.70 -31.97
CA MET A 346 15.04 35.99 -31.79
C MET A 346 15.94 36.33 -32.98
N ALA A 347 15.58 37.44 -33.64
CA ALA A 347 16.38 38.34 -34.48
C ALA A 347 16.55 38.01 -35.99
N PRO A 348 16.64 39.06 -36.85
CA PRO A 348 16.21 39.02 -38.25
C PRO A 348 17.31 38.65 -39.25
N GLU A 349 16.86 38.15 -40.40
CA GLU A 349 17.63 37.86 -41.61
C GLU A 349 18.58 38.98 -42.06
N PRO A 350 19.63 38.58 -42.80
CA PRO A 350 19.68 39.03 -44.19
C PRO A 350 19.93 37.89 -45.20
N THR A 351 19.03 37.81 -46.19
CA THR A 351 19.28 37.62 -47.62
C THR A 351 20.51 36.81 -48.08
N SER A 352 20.26 35.63 -48.66
CA SER A 352 20.90 35.11 -49.89
C SER A 352 20.13 33.83 -50.31
N GLN A 353 19.32 33.87 -51.37
CA GLN A 353 19.69 33.41 -52.72
C GLN A 353 20.64 32.20 -52.73
N GLN A 354 20.07 31.00 -52.91
CA GLN A 354 20.66 30.01 -53.82
C GLN A 354 19.64 28.96 -54.25
N ASP A 355 19.44 28.93 -55.57
CA ASP A 355 18.78 27.88 -56.34
C ASP A 355 19.50 26.53 -56.20
N SER A 356 18.74 25.45 -56.13
CA SER A 356 18.98 24.28 -57.00
C SER A 356 17.85 23.25 -56.86
N ASP A 357 17.13 23.09 -57.96
CA ASP A 357 16.40 21.89 -58.36
C ASP A 357 17.27 20.63 -58.24
N VAL A 358 16.73 19.53 -57.70
CA VAL A 358 16.82 18.20 -58.35
C VAL A 358 15.59 17.37 -58.01
N SER A 359 14.94 16.94 -59.07
CA SER A 359 13.79 16.03 -59.18
C SER A 359 14.11 14.59 -58.73
N SER A 360 13.10 13.88 -58.19
CA SER A 360 12.92 12.44 -58.45
C SER A 360 11.49 11.99 -58.10
N GLU A 361 10.77 11.64 -59.15
CA GLU A 361 9.47 10.98 -59.19
C GLU A 361 9.57 9.47 -58.88
N GLY A 362 8.43 8.88 -58.50
CA GLY A 362 8.13 7.45 -58.60
C GLY A 362 7.66 6.85 -57.27
N GLY A 363 6.49 6.25 -57.14
CA GLY A 363 5.43 5.90 -58.07
C GLY A 363 4.27 5.27 -57.28
N ALA A 364 3.07 5.37 -57.85
CA ALA A 364 1.80 4.92 -57.27
C ALA A 364 1.65 3.40 -57.21
N ALA A 365 0.80 2.90 -56.30
CA ALA A 365 -0.25 1.94 -56.61
C ALA A 365 -1.22 1.74 -55.42
N ALA A 366 -2.51 1.90 -55.74
CA ALA A 366 -3.64 1.59 -54.89
C ALA A 366 -3.94 0.08 -54.87
N ALA A 367 -4.56 -0.41 -53.78
CA ALA A 367 -5.52 -1.50 -53.86
C ALA A 367 -6.47 -1.46 -52.66
N ALA A 368 -7.74 -1.20 -52.98
CA ALA A 368 -8.89 -1.43 -52.13
C ALA A 368 -9.15 -2.93 -51.97
N GLY A 369 -9.74 -3.32 -50.84
CA GLY A 369 -10.18 -4.69 -50.59
C GLY A 369 -11.02 -4.77 -49.32
N GLY A 370 -12.30 -4.41 -49.43
CA GLY A 370 -13.29 -4.69 -48.41
C GLY A 370 -13.63 -6.18 -48.36
N GLY A 371 -13.91 -6.66 -47.15
CA GLY A 371 -14.33 -8.05 -46.90
C GLY A 371 -15.03 -8.18 -45.57
N SER A 372 -16.35 -7.96 -45.56
CA SER A 372 -17.27 -8.39 -44.51
C SER A 372 -17.30 -9.91 -44.45
N GLY A 373 -17.11 -10.48 -43.26
CA GLY A 373 -17.23 -11.91 -43.01
C GLY A 373 -17.78 -12.17 -41.61
N SER A 374 -19.10 -12.33 -41.52
CA SER A 374 -19.78 -12.94 -40.37
C SER A 374 -19.45 -14.43 -40.34
N GLY A 375 -18.93 -14.91 -39.21
CA GLY A 375 -18.52 -16.31 -39.03
C GLY A 375 -18.74 -16.74 -37.59
N THR A 376 -19.85 -17.41 -37.38
CA THR A 376 -20.20 -18.20 -36.19
C THR A 376 -19.30 -19.42 -36.07
N GLY A 377 -19.01 -19.82 -34.82
CA GLY A 377 -18.71 -21.22 -34.49
C GLY A 377 -17.25 -21.59 -34.26
N GLY A 378 -16.92 -21.80 -32.98
CA GLY A 378 -16.33 -23.06 -32.55
C GLY A 378 -14.81 -23.14 -32.39
N ARG A 379 -14.47 -23.89 -31.33
CA ARG A 379 -13.22 -24.66 -31.11
C ARG A 379 -12.11 -24.00 -30.28
N GLU A 380 -12.18 -24.31 -28.99
CA GLU A 380 -11.10 -24.86 -28.16
C GLU A 380 -9.66 -24.70 -28.65
N LYS A 381 -8.87 -23.88 -27.95
CA LYS A 381 -7.45 -24.13 -27.75
C LYS A 381 -7.06 -23.93 -26.29
N ARG A 382 -7.10 -25.05 -25.58
CA ARG A 382 -6.52 -25.29 -24.26
C ARG A 382 -5.01 -25.10 -24.37
N MET A 383 -4.47 -24.01 -23.83
CA MET A 383 -3.01 -23.89 -23.64
C MET A 383 -2.59 -24.84 -22.52
N ARG A 384 -2.02 -25.99 -22.91
CA ARG A 384 -1.11 -26.76 -22.07
C ARG A 384 0.23 -26.00 -22.02
N ARG A 385 0.70 -25.68 -20.83
CA ARG A 385 2.12 -25.38 -20.58
C ARG A 385 2.64 -26.41 -19.58
N SER A 386 3.43 -27.31 -20.15
CA SER A 386 4.54 -28.09 -19.63
C SER A 386 4.77 -28.13 -18.11
N ASP A 387 4.52 -29.31 -17.55
CA ASP A 387 5.16 -29.83 -16.35
C ASP A 387 6.67 -29.97 -16.57
N GLY A 388 7.47 -29.37 -15.68
CA GLY A 388 8.90 -29.63 -15.54
C GLY A 388 9.15 -30.71 -14.46
N PRO A 389 10.23 -31.50 -14.57
CA PRO A 389 10.33 -32.82 -13.94
C PRO A 389 10.66 -32.78 -12.44
N SER A 390 10.05 -33.71 -11.71
CA SER A 390 10.48 -34.17 -10.39
C SER A 390 11.77 -34.98 -10.49
N PRO A 391 12.68 -34.92 -9.50
CA PRO A 391 13.60 -36.01 -9.25
C PRO A 391 13.04 -36.92 -8.15
N ASP A 392 12.82 -38.18 -8.56
CA ASP A 392 12.57 -39.32 -7.69
C ASP A 392 13.78 -39.66 -6.81
N LEU A 393 13.43 -40.00 -5.57
CA LEU A 393 13.88 -41.12 -4.76
C LEU A 393 15.37 -41.51 -4.67
N ALA A 394 15.76 -41.63 -3.41
CA ALA A 394 16.98 -42.21 -2.86
C ALA A 394 17.31 -43.63 -3.36
N PRO A 395 18.49 -44.14 -2.97
CA PRO A 395 18.42 -45.30 -2.09
C PRO A 395 19.45 -45.30 -0.94
N GLY A 396 19.02 -45.90 0.18
CA GLY A 396 19.82 -46.89 0.90
C GLY A 396 20.85 -46.38 1.91
N GLY A 397 20.62 -46.70 3.18
CA GLY A 397 21.62 -46.52 4.24
C GLY A 397 21.16 -47.03 5.60
N SER A 398 20.85 -48.32 5.68
CA SER A 398 20.60 -49.04 6.94
C SER A 398 21.89 -49.11 7.76
N GLY A 399 21.84 -48.70 9.03
CA GLY A 399 22.95 -48.85 9.97
C GLY A 399 22.45 -48.91 11.41
N LEU A 400 22.11 -50.12 11.85
CA LEU A 400 21.93 -50.50 13.25
C LEU A 400 23.26 -50.39 13.99
N GLY A 401 23.26 -49.83 15.21
CA GLY A 401 24.45 -49.70 16.04
C GLY A 401 24.11 -49.38 17.50
N SER A 402 24.07 -50.43 18.30
CA SER A 402 23.74 -50.54 19.73
C SER A 402 24.49 -49.64 20.73
N ALA A 403 23.79 -49.46 21.87
CA ALA A 403 24.26 -49.58 23.25
C ALA A 403 25.09 -48.45 23.93
N ALA A 404 24.47 -47.95 25.00
CA ALA A 404 24.99 -47.79 26.36
C ALA A 404 26.33 -47.07 26.58
N ARG A 405 26.28 -45.95 27.32
CA ARG A 405 26.96 -45.88 28.62
C ARG A 405 26.49 -44.72 29.48
N SER A 406 26.24 -45.09 30.73
CA SER A 406 26.17 -44.28 31.94
C SER A 406 27.49 -43.53 32.20
N GLY A 407 27.37 -42.37 32.85
CA GLY A 407 28.52 -41.61 33.35
C GLY A 407 28.07 -40.55 34.35
N ALA A 408 28.01 -40.96 35.62
CA ALA A 408 27.89 -40.09 36.78
C ALA A 408 29.26 -39.47 37.14
N GLY A 409 29.23 -38.33 37.85
CA GLY A 409 30.37 -37.70 38.50
C GLY A 409 30.84 -36.43 37.78
N GLY A 410 31.12 -35.31 38.45
CA GLY A 410 31.19 -35.01 39.86
C GLY A 410 31.60 -33.55 40.07
N SER A 411 31.38 -33.08 41.29
CA SER A 411 32.08 -32.00 42.01
C SER A 411 32.73 -30.83 41.25
N GLY A 412 32.20 -29.64 41.50
CA GLY A 412 32.90 -28.59 42.25
C GLY A 412 34.16 -27.96 41.66
N ALA A 413 34.11 -26.64 41.40
CA ALA A 413 35.00 -25.66 42.05
C ALA A 413 34.78 -24.22 41.55
N LYS A 414 34.84 -23.31 42.53
CA LYS A 414 35.47 -21.97 42.50
C LYS A 414 34.93 -20.89 41.56
N ARG A 415 34.03 -20.10 42.15
CA ARG A 415 34.22 -18.67 42.49
C ARG A 415 35.45 -18.00 41.84
N VAL A 416 35.21 -17.13 40.87
CA VAL A 416 36.13 -16.05 40.49
C VAL A 416 35.39 -14.72 40.69
N ARG A 417 35.82 -13.97 41.69
CA ARG A 417 35.56 -12.54 41.86
C ARG A 417 36.45 -11.78 40.87
N ARG A 418 35.89 -10.86 40.11
CA ARG A 418 36.57 -9.74 39.44
C ARG A 418 35.74 -8.51 39.79
N SER A 419 36.16 -7.77 40.81
CA SER A 419 37.09 -6.63 40.75
C SER A 419 36.37 -5.39 40.21
N ASP A 420 36.02 -4.54 41.17
CA ASP A 420 35.54 -3.17 41.00
C ASP A 420 36.48 -2.35 40.13
N GLY A 421 35.91 -1.62 39.18
CA GLY A 421 36.58 -0.60 38.38
C GLY A 421 35.83 0.73 38.52
N PRO A 422 36.54 1.87 38.57
CA PRO A 422 36.05 3.12 39.15
C PRO A 422 35.11 3.90 38.24
N SER A 423 34.21 4.65 38.88
CA SER A 423 33.44 5.74 38.27
C SER A 423 34.35 6.79 37.62
N PRO A 424 34.03 7.30 36.43
CA PRO A 424 34.54 8.59 35.99
C PRO A 424 33.63 9.72 36.46
N ASP A 425 34.31 10.77 36.90
CA ASP A 425 33.82 11.99 37.47
C ASP A 425 32.90 12.81 36.55
N THR A 426 31.90 13.37 37.22
CA THR A 426 31.26 14.67 37.01
C THR A 426 32.10 15.68 36.21
N LEU A 427 31.53 16.22 35.13
CA LEU A 427 31.99 17.47 34.52
C LEU A 427 31.11 18.64 34.96
N PRO A 428 31.68 19.84 35.16
CA PRO A 428 31.02 20.99 35.76
C PRO A 428 30.13 21.75 34.76
N GLY A 429 29.18 22.50 35.33
CA GLY A 429 28.20 23.28 34.60
C GLY A 429 28.78 24.43 33.78
N CYS A 430 28.04 24.77 32.72
CA CYS A 430 28.15 26.03 32.02
C CYS A 430 26.85 26.80 32.26
N SER A 431 26.89 27.73 33.21
CA SER A 431 25.98 28.86 33.31
C SER A 431 26.50 29.97 32.41
N GLY A 432 25.64 30.46 31.53
CA GLY A 432 25.86 31.67 30.74
C GLY A 432 24.50 32.29 30.45
N GLU A 433 24.07 33.17 31.36
CA GLU A 433 23.10 34.24 31.10
C GLU A 433 23.86 35.48 30.59
N GLU A 434 23.10 36.44 30.03
CA GLU A 434 23.47 37.72 29.38
C GLU A 434 23.88 37.55 27.90
N GLU A 435 23.15 38.08 26.90
CA GLU A 435 22.35 39.31 26.79
C GLU A 435 21.11 39.10 25.88
#